data_AF-A0A2D7VYE6-F1
#
_entry.id   AF-A0A2D7VYE6-F1
#
_cell.length_a   1.000
_cell.length_b   1.000
_cell.length_c   1.000
_cell.angle_alpha   90.00
_cell.angle_beta   90.00
_cell.angle_gamma   90.00
#
_symmetry.space_group_name_H-M   'P 1'
#
loop_
_entity.id
_entity.type
_entity.pdbx_description
1 polymer ?
#
loop_
_entity_poly.entity_id
_entity_poly.type
_entity_poly.pdbx_seq_one_letter_code
_entity_poly.pdbx_strand_id
1 'polypeptide(L)'
;MASKGDNMKNEILDPPDYLPVALWEDFVAYRREEKTKKFTIRSQRMFLNKLERFRLEGYDPVLLLESAMESEWLTVYKKEDCRYGANTESNKKQSAVERVREKAQATHRDNIYALGNFD
;
A
#
# COMPACT_ATOMS: atom_id res chain seq x y z
N MET A 1 4.69 36.48 -28.81
CA MET A 1 4.69 35.62 -27.61
C MET A 1 3.60 34.57 -27.76
N ALA A 2 3.95 33.29 -27.92
CA ALA A 2 2.96 32.21 -27.93
C ALA A 2 2.88 31.61 -26.53
N SER A 3 1.71 31.76 -25.90
CA SER A 3 1.38 31.22 -24.58
C SER A 3 1.58 29.71 -24.57
N LYS A 4 2.62 29.26 -23.86
CA LYS A 4 3.03 27.85 -23.72
C LYS A 4 2.26 27.18 -22.58
N GLY A 5 0.97 27.50 -22.44
CA GLY A 5 0.13 27.12 -21.29
C GLY A 5 -0.93 26.06 -21.59
N ASP A 6 -1.37 25.92 -22.85
CA ASP A 6 -2.59 25.13 -23.15
C ASP A 6 -2.35 23.68 -23.61
N ASN A 7 -1.11 23.24 -23.76
CA ASN A 7 -0.79 21.88 -24.27
C ASN A 7 -0.23 20.93 -23.19
N MET A 8 -0.65 21.07 -21.93
CA MET A 8 -0.30 20.11 -20.87
C MET A 8 -1.40 19.08 -20.60
N LYS A 9 -2.67 19.41 -20.91
CA LYS A 9 -3.83 18.56 -20.64
C LYS A 9 -4.00 17.41 -21.64
N ASN A 10 -3.38 17.49 -22.82
CA ASN A 10 -3.57 16.49 -23.89
C ASN A 10 -2.68 15.24 -23.77
N GLU A 11 -1.85 15.14 -22.73
CA GLU A 11 -0.90 14.02 -22.59
C GLU A 11 -1.19 13.11 -21.39
N ILE A 12 -2.15 13.46 -20.53
CA ILE A 12 -2.50 12.68 -19.33
C ILE A 12 -3.92 12.15 -19.52
N LEU A 13 -4.10 10.84 -19.43
CA LEU A 13 -5.43 10.22 -19.44
C LEU A 13 -6.11 10.39 -18.09
N ASP A 14 -7.40 10.69 -18.11
CA ASP A 14 -8.22 10.69 -16.90
C ASP A 14 -8.23 9.28 -16.27
N PRO A 15 -7.94 9.18 -14.96
CA PRO A 15 -8.00 7.90 -14.28
C PRO A 15 -9.46 7.47 -14.04
N PRO A 16 -9.72 6.17 -13.86
CA PRO A 16 -11.04 5.67 -13.49
C PRO A 16 -11.47 6.12 -12.08
N ASP A 17 -12.78 6.11 -11.81
CA ASP A 17 -13.39 6.62 -10.56
C ASP A 17 -12.82 6.04 -9.26
N TYR A 18 -12.27 4.82 -9.30
CA TYR A 18 -11.69 4.17 -8.13
C TYR A 18 -10.27 4.66 -7.79
N LEU A 19 -9.65 5.47 -8.66
CA LEU A 19 -8.30 5.97 -8.49
C LEU A 19 -8.29 7.50 -8.35
N PRO A 20 -7.73 8.06 -7.27
CA PRO A 20 -7.67 9.50 -7.09
C PRO A 20 -6.90 10.19 -8.21
N VAL A 21 -7.49 11.26 -8.77
CA VAL A 21 -6.90 12.04 -9.87
C VAL A 21 -5.53 12.61 -9.47
N ALA A 22 -5.43 13.20 -8.28
CA ALA A 22 -4.18 13.77 -7.78
C ALA A 22 -3.05 12.73 -7.72
N LEU A 23 -3.32 11.52 -7.21
CA LEU A 23 -2.35 10.45 -7.11
C LEU A 23 -1.86 9.98 -8.49
N TRP A 24 -2.77 9.93 -9.46
CA TRP A 24 -2.42 9.58 -10.83
C TRP A 24 -1.56 10.65 -11.51
N GLU A 25 -1.89 11.93 -11.30
CA GLU A 25 -1.11 13.05 -11.79
C GLU A 25 0.32 13.04 -11.20
N ASP A 26 0.44 12.79 -9.90
CA ASP A 26 1.74 12.65 -9.21
C ASP A 26 2.57 11.52 -9.79
N PHE A 27 1.97 10.35 -10.04
CA PHE A 27 2.68 9.23 -10.65
C PHE A 27 3.14 9.53 -12.08
N VAL A 28 2.31 10.23 -12.86
CA VAL A 28 2.66 10.63 -14.23
C VAL A 28 3.79 11.68 -14.20
N ALA A 29 3.77 12.60 -13.25
CA ALA A 29 4.84 13.57 -13.02
C ALA A 29 6.15 12.89 -12.62
N TYR A 30 6.12 11.98 -11.64
CA TYR A 30 7.24 11.14 -11.22
C TYR A 30 7.90 10.42 -12.42
N ARG A 31 7.09 9.73 -13.25
CA ARG A 31 7.56 9.08 -14.49
C ARG A 31 8.20 10.03 -15.51
N ARG A 32 7.80 11.31 -15.52
CA ARG A 32 8.37 12.33 -16.41
C ARG A 32 9.70 12.86 -15.89
N GLU A 33 9.96 12.79 -14.60
CA GLU A 33 11.21 13.22 -13.96
C GLU A 33 12.32 12.18 -14.08
N GLU A 34 12.01 10.89 -13.88
CA GLU A 34 12.96 9.74 -13.91
C GLU A 34 13.58 9.40 -15.31
N LYS A 35 13.50 10.33 -16.27
CA LYS A 35 13.69 10.22 -17.72
C LYS A 35 14.63 9.11 -18.23
N THR A 36 14.01 8.09 -18.84
CA THR A 36 14.57 7.39 -20.02
C THR A 36 13.55 7.21 -21.16
N LYS A 37 12.23 7.15 -20.90
CA LYS A 37 11.20 6.96 -21.94
C LYS A 37 9.94 7.76 -21.64
N LYS A 38 9.34 8.34 -22.69
CA LYS A 38 8.08 9.09 -22.59
C LYS A 38 6.95 8.17 -22.11
N PHE A 39 6.20 8.58 -21.08
CA PHE A 39 5.00 7.88 -20.63
C PHE A 39 3.81 8.26 -21.53
N THR A 40 3.80 7.67 -22.74
CA THR A 40 2.79 7.97 -23.77
C THR A 40 1.36 7.65 -23.32
N ILE A 41 0.36 8.27 -23.95
CA ILE A 41 -1.07 7.96 -23.77
C ILE A 41 -1.34 6.45 -23.91
N ARG A 42 -0.71 5.78 -24.89
CA ARG A 42 -0.82 4.33 -25.05
C ARG A 42 -0.32 3.58 -23.82
N SER A 43 0.84 3.98 -23.29
CA SER A 43 1.44 3.36 -22.10
C SER A 43 0.59 3.60 -20.85
N GLN A 44 0.05 4.81 -20.69
CA GLN A 44 -0.88 5.16 -19.62
C GLN A 44 -2.14 4.29 -19.67
N ARG A 45 -2.75 4.13 -20.85
CA ARG A 45 -3.89 3.22 -21.02
C ARG A 45 -3.56 1.77 -20.66
N MET A 46 -2.39 1.27 -21.08
CA MET A 46 -1.96 -0.08 -20.70
C MET A 46 -1.73 -0.22 -19.19
N PHE A 47 -1.26 0.85 -18.54
CA PHE A 47 -1.07 0.89 -17.09
C PHE A 47 -2.41 0.88 -16.35
N LEU A 48 -3.36 1.72 -16.74
CA LEU A 48 -4.72 1.74 -16.17
C LEU A 48 -5.42 0.39 -16.34
N ASN A 49 -5.30 -0.24 -17.52
CA ASN A 49 -5.82 -1.60 -17.74
C ASN A 49 -5.16 -2.65 -16.82
N LYS A 50 -3.88 -2.48 -16.49
CA LYS A 50 -3.16 -3.38 -15.57
C LYS A 50 -3.66 -3.18 -14.14
N LEU A 51 -3.87 -1.93 -13.72
CA LEU A 51 -4.47 -1.61 -12.42
C LEU A 51 -5.89 -2.19 -12.30
N GLU A 52 -6.72 -2.07 -13.33
CA GLU A 52 -8.07 -2.63 -13.30
C GLU A 52 -8.04 -4.16 -13.15
N ARG A 53 -7.13 -4.85 -13.84
CA ARG A 53 -6.94 -6.30 -13.65
C ARG A 53 -6.59 -6.64 -12.21
N PHE A 54 -5.66 -5.91 -11.60
CA PHE A 54 -5.28 -6.14 -10.21
C PHE A 54 -6.43 -5.81 -9.24
N ARG A 55 -7.23 -4.78 -9.54
CA ARG A 55 -8.44 -4.46 -8.79
C ARG A 55 -9.45 -5.60 -8.81
N LEU A 56 -9.72 -6.17 -9.98
CA LEU A 56 -10.61 -7.33 -10.15
C LEU A 56 -10.12 -8.58 -9.43
N GLU A 57 -8.81 -8.72 -9.24
CA GLU A 57 -8.21 -9.79 -8.44
C GLU A 57 -8.23 -9.52 -6.92
N GLY A 58 -8.69 -8.34 -6.50
CA GLY A 58 -8.83 -7.96 -5.09
C GLY A 58 -7.65 -7.17 -4.53
N TYR A 59 -6.81 -6.57 -5.37
CA TYR A 59 -5.77 -5.63 -4.95
C TYR A 59 -6.24 -4.18 -4.97
N ASP A 60 -5.70 -3.39 -4.06
CA ASP A 60 -5.95 -1.96 -3.99
C ASP A 60 -5.03 -1.21 -4.98
N PRO A 61 -5.59 -0.58 -6.03
CA PRO A 61 -4.82 0.15 -7.02
C PRO A 61 -4.13 1.39 -6.44
N VAL A 62 -4.63 1.98 -5.35
CA VAL A 62 -3.99 3.10 -4.65
C VAL A 62 -2.71 2.63 -3.98
N LEU A 63 -2.79 1.59 -3.14
CA LEU A 63 -1.63 1.02 -2.44
C LEU A 63 -0.57 0.50 -3.41
N LEU A 64 -0.99 -0.06 -4.55
CA LEU A 64 -0.07 -0.50 -5.60
C LEU A 64 0.72 0.65 -6.21
N LEU A 65 0.06 1.79 -6.43
CA LEU A 65 0.67 3.01 -6.98
C LEU A 65 1.63 3.65 -5.98
N GLU A 66 1.20 3.80 -4.73
CA GLU A 66 2.02 4.32 -3.64
C GLU A 66 3.27 3.45 -3.45
N SER A 67 3.09 2.12 -3.39
CA SER A 67 4.21 1.19 -3.23
C SER A 67 5.17 1.21 -4.42
N ALA A 68 4.67 1.46 -5.63
CA ALA A 68 5.52 1.64 -6.80
C ALA A 68 6.33 2.94 -6.70
N MET A 69 5.74 4.05 -6.26
CA MET A 69 6.47 5.31 -6.06
C MET A 69 7.50 5.20 -4.94
N GLU A 70 7.15 4.58 -3.81
CA GLU A 70 8.06 4.33 -2.68
C GLU A 70 9.27 3.48 -3.10
N SER A 71 9.04 2.49 -3.97
CA SER A 71 10.10 1.58 -4.44
C SER A 71 10.82 2.09 -5.69
N GLU A 72 10.52 3.31 -6.14
CA GLU A 72 11.03 3.91 -7.39
C GLU A 72 10.79 3.03 -8.64
N TRP A 73 9.63 2.36 -8.68
CA TRP A 73 9.27 1.44 -9.75
C TRP A 73 8.48 2.12 -10.86
N LEU A 74 8.92 1.86 -12.09
CA LEU A 74 8.25 2.29 -13.30
C LEU A 74 6.89 1.58 -13.54
N THR A 75 6.64 0.45 -12.88
CA THR A 75 5.39 -0.32 -13.03
C THR A 75 4.93 -0.91 -11.70
N VAL A 76 3.63 -1.19 -11.60
CA VAL A 76 3.04 -1.88 -10.45
C VAL A 76 3.23 -3.38 -10.54
N TYR A 77 3.47 -4.02 -9.40
CA TYR A 77 3.53 -5.47 -9.25
C TYR A 77 2.58 -5.89 -8.15
N LYS A 78 2.03 -7.11 -8.24
CA LYS A 78 1.19 -7.66 -7.18
C LYS A 78 2.03 -7.81 -5.92
N LYS A 79 1.65 -7.10 -4.86
CA LYS A 79 2.19 -7.23 -3.52
C LYS A 79 1.06 -7.66 -2.61
N GLU A 80 1.29 -8.68 -1.79
CA GLU A 80 0.28 -9.19 -0.86
C GLU A 80 -0.18 -8.11 0.12
N ASP A 81 0.72 -7.23 0.53
CA ASP A 81 0.44 -6.09 1.41
C ASP A 81 -0.48 -5.04 0.77
N CYS A 82 -0.58 -5.01 -0.56
CA CYS A 82 -1.48 -4.11 -1.30
C CYS A 82 -2.85 -4.75 -1.56
N ARG A 83 -3.18 -5.89 -0.94
CA ARG A 83 -4.52 -6.49 -1.07
C ARG A 83 -5.52 -5.72 -0.23
N TYR A 84 -6.76 -5.59 -0.70
CA TYR A 84 -7.82 -5.00 0.13
C TYR A 84 -7.94 -5.78 1.45
N GLY A 85 -7.88 -5.06 2.58
CA GLY A 85 -7.94 -5.66 3.92
C GLY A 85 -6.60 -6.22 4.45
N ALA A 86 -5.47 -6.09 3.75
CA ALA A 86 -4.17 -6.49 4.29
C ALA A 86 -3.74 -5.66 5.52
N ASN A 87 -4.21 -4.40 5.60
CA ASN A 87 -3.90 -3.46 6.68
C ASN A 87 -4.92 -3.43 7.83
N THR A 88 -5.89 -4.34 7.91
CA THR A 88 -6.73 -4.45 9.12
C THR A 88 -5.91 -5.04 10.27
N GLU A 89 -5.19 -4.18 11.01
CA GLU A 89 -4.76 -4.23 12.43
C GLU A 89 -4.59 -5.58 13.14
N SER A 90 -4.33 -6.68 12.44
CA SER A 90 -4.33 -8.04 13.00
C SER A 90 -2.92 -8.56 13.24
N ASN A 91 -1.89 -7.78 12.91
CA ASN A 91 -0.49 -8.19 13.06
C ASN A 91 0.30 -7.27 14.00
N LYS A 92 -0.33 -6.84 15.10
CA LYS A 92 0.43 -6.46 16.30
C LYS A 92 1.05 -7.76 16.84
N LYS A 93 2.17 -8.19 16.24
CA LYS A 93 2.97 -9.28 16.79
C LYS A 93 3.32 -8.86 18.21
N GLN A 94 2.65 -9.46 19.20
CA GLN A 94 2.94 -9.22 20.62
C GLN A 94 4.45 -9.38 20.79
N SER A 95 5.09 -8.30 21.23
CA SER A 95 6.53 -8.24 21.44
C SER A 95 6.93 -9.39 22.35
N ALA A 96 8.11 -9.99 22.14
CA ALA A 96 8.63 -11.03 23.02
C ALA A 96 8.59 -10.59 24.50
N VAL A 97 8.79 -9.29 24.75
CA VAL A 97 8.68 -8.64 26.07
C VAL A 97 7.28 -8.77 26.68
N GLU A 98 6.25 -8.67 25.85
CA GLU A 98 4.84 -8.75 26.27
C GLU A 98 4.45 -10.20 26.64
N ARG A 99 4.94 -11.18 25.87
CA ARG A 99 4.77 -12.63 26.19
C ARG A 99 5.47 -13.03 27.49
N VAL A 100 6.61 -12.40 27.79
CA VAL A 100 7.36 -12.66 29.04
C VAL A 100 6.63 -12.04 30.24
N ARG A 101 6.05 -10.85 30.08
CA ARG A 101 5.31 -10.17 31.16
C ARG A 101 4.01 -10.89 31.54
N GLU A 102 3.36 -11.54 30.58
CA GLU A 102 2.16 -12.36 30.82
C GLU A 102 2.49 -13.65 31.58
N LYS A 103 3.57 -14.35 31.20
CA LYS A 103 4.03 -15.55 31.93
C LYS A 103 4.39 -15.24 33.38
N ALA A 104 5.04 -14.11 33.66
CA ALA A 104 5.42 -13.72 35.02
C ALA A 104 4.22 -13.46 35.95
N GLN A 105 3.08 -13.03 35.41
CA GLN A 105 1.86 -12.80 36.19
C GLN A 105 1.08 -14.10 36.47
N ALA A 106 1.12 -15.07 35.55
CA ALA A 106 0.53 -16.38 35.75
C ALA A 106 1.22 -17.16 36.89
N THR A 107 2.56 -17.15 36.93
CA THR A 107 3.32 -17.91 37.94
C THR A 107 3.13 -17.39 39.37
N HIS A 108 2.78 -16.11 39.56
CA HIS A 108 2.50 -15.56 40.90
C HIS A 108 1.14 -16.02 41.45
N ARG A 109 0.19 -16.38 40.58
CA ARG A 109 -1.17 -16.75 40.99
C ARG A 109 -1.28 -18.19 41.50
N ASP A 110 -0.46 -19.09 40.96
CA ASP A 110 -0.47 -20.50 41.34
C ASP A 110 0.22 -20.77 42.69
N ASN A 111 1.05 -19.85 43.19
CA ASN A 111 1.82 -20.05 44.42
C ASN A 111 1.11 -19.57 45.71
N ILE A 112 -0.07 -18.95 45.60
CA ILE A 112 -0.82 -18.43 46.76
C ILE A 112 -1.82 -19.47 47.30
N TYR A 113 -2.23 -20.46 46.51
CA TYR A 113 -3.25 -21.46 46.90
C TYR A 113 -2.67 -22.81 47.37
N ALA A 114 -1.35 -22.97 47.45
CA ALA A 114 -0.69 -24.24 47.78
C ALA A 114 -0.32 -24.43 49.27
N LEU A 115 -0.71 -23.51 50.18
CA LEU A 115 -0.33 -23.54 51.60
C LEU A 115 -1.49 -23.60 52.60
N GLY A 116 -2.68 -24.01 52.18
CA GLY A 116 -3.79 -24.22 53.10
C GLY A 116 -4.63 -25.41 52.66
N ASN A 117 -4.37 -26.58 53.26
CA ASN A 117 -5.32 -27.63 53.61
C ASN A 117 -4.56 -28.95 53.87
N PHE A 118 -4.13 -29.14 55.11
CA PHE A 118 -3.86 -30.46 55.67
C PHE A 118 -4.62 -30.49 57.00
N ASP A 119 -5.74 -31.23 57.01
CA ASP A 119 -6.53 -31.60 58.19
C ASP A 119 -6.13 -33.03 58.58
#